data_AF-A0A5C7SG53-F1
#
_entry.id   AF-A0A5C7SG53-F1
#
_cell.length_a   1.000
_cell.length_b   1.000
_cell.length_c   1.000
_cell.angle_alpha   90.00
_cell.angle_beta   90.00
_cell.angle_gamma   90.00
#
_symmetry.space_group_name_H-M   'P 1'
#
loop_
_entity.id
_entity.type
_entity.pdbx_description
1 polymer ?
#
loop_
_entity_poly.entity_id
_entity_poly.type
_entity_poly.pdbx_seq_one_letter_code
_entity_poly.pdbx_strand_id
1 'polypeptide(L)'
;SNSWKNPEYQPLVMRDVTHQIREGNRSIVGLMIESNIEAGNQPIPADLSQLRYGCSVTDACVDWATTETMIREMRDTLRPNLSLRSAS
;
A
#
# COMPACT_ATOMS: atom_id res chain seq x y z
N SER A 1 14.93 -2.18 -1.95
CA SER A 1 13.59 -1.60 -2.09
C SER A 1 12.90 -1.65 -0.74
N ASN A 2 11.85 -0.86 -0.51
CA ASN A 2 11.23 -0.76 0.82
C ASN A 2 10.43 -2.03 1.20
N SER A 3 9.98 -2.81 0.22
CA SER A 3 9.26 -4.07 0.42
C SER A 3 10.09 -5.32 0.10
N TRP A 4 11.37 -5.19 -0.25
CA TRP A 4 12.22 -6.32 -0.71
C TRP A 4 11.60 -7.18 -1.83
N LYS A 5 10.74 -6.59 -2.68
CA LYS A 5 9.93 -7.28 -3.70
C LYS A 5 8.93 -8.30 -3.13
N ASN A 6 8.65 -8.25 -1.83
CA ASN A 6 7.58 -9.00 -1.20
C ASN A 6 6.41 -8.05 -0.87
N PRO A 7 5.25 -8.16 -1.55
CA PRO A 7 4.10 -7.29 -1.29
C PRO A 7 3.57 -7.39 0.14
N GLU A 8 3.76 -8.51 0.83
CA GLU A 8 3.34 -8.71 2.23
C GLU A 8 4.04 -7.77 3.22
N TYR A 9 5.16 -7.16 2.82
CA TYR A 9 5.85 -6.15 3.63
C TYR A 9 5.31 -4.73 3.40
N GLN A 10 4.52 -4.47 2.36
CA GLN A 10 3.93 -3.14 2.14
C GLN A 10 3.08 -2.65 3.33
N PRO A 11 2.22 -3.49 3.99
CA PRO A 11 1.54 -3.10 5.21
C PRO A 11 2.48 -2.67 6.33
N LEU A 12 3.59 -3.38 6.53
CA LEU A 12 4.57 -3.08 7.57
C LEU A 12 5.28 -1.75 7.31
N VAL A 13 5.66 -1.50 6.05
CA VAL A 13 6.28 -0.23 5.62
C VAL A 13 5.31 0.93 5.80
N MET A 14 4.04 0.77 5.41
CA MET A 14 3.04 1.81 5.58
C MET A 14 2.79 2.11 7.06
N ARG A 15 2.77 1.09 7.93
CA ARG A 15 2.67 1.27 9.38
C ARG A 15 3.87 2.05 9.93
N ASP A 16 5.09 1.72 9.51
CA ASP A 16 6.29 2.45 9.94
C ASP A 16 6.22 3.93 9.55
N VAL A 17 5.88 4.23 8.31
CA VAL A 17 5.71 5.62 7.84
C VAL A 17 4.57 6.33 8.58
N THR A 18 3.47 5.64 8.84
CA THR A 18 2.37 6.16 9.66
C THR A 18 2.86 6.58 11.04
N HIS A 19 3.71 5.77 11.68
CA HIS A 19 4.31 6.08 12.98
C HIS A 19 5.21 7.32 12.90
N GLN A 20 6.07 7.41 11.89
CA GLN A 20 6.93 8.60 11.69
C GLN A 20 6.09 9.89 11.54
N ILE A 21 5.01 9.85 10.76
CA ILE A 21 4.10 11.00 10.59
C ILE A 21 3.43 11.35 11.92
N ARG A 22 2.98 10.35 12.68
CA ARG A 22 2.34 10.51 13.98
C ARG A 22 3.29 11.13 15.01
N GLU A 23 4.57 10.77 14.97
CA GLU A 23 5.64 11.30 15.83
C GLU A 23 6.13 12.70 15.41
N GLY A 24 5.55 13.28 14.36
CA GLY A 24 5.77 14.68 13.99
C GLY A 24 6.62 14.89 12.75
N ASN A 25 7.02 13.83 12.03
CA ASN A 25 7.73 13.99 10.76
C ASN A 25 6.83 14.70 9.72
N ARG A 26 7.18 15.94 9.38
CA ARG A 26 6.44 16.77 8.41
C ARG A 26 7.00 16.70 6.99
N SER A 27 8.12 16.01 6.77
CA SER A 27 8.78 15.92 5.45
C SER A 27 8.16 14.85 4.54
N ILE A 28 7.36 13.94 5.10
CA ILE A 28 6.68 12.89 4.32
C ILE A 28 5.37 13.44 3.78
N VAL A 29 5.29 13.57 2.45
CA VAL A 29 4.14 14.13 1.73
C VAL A 29 3.19 13.07 1.16
N GLY A 30 3.64 11.82 1.04
CA GLY A 30 2.85 10.74 0.47
C GLY A 30 3.57 9.39 0.48
N LEU A 31 2.82 8.37 0.10
CA LEU A 31 3.28 6.99 -0.07
C LEU A 31 2.80 6.47 -1.43
N MET A 32 3.52 5.49 -1.97
CA MET A 32 3.12 4.73 -3.14
C MET A 32 2.92 3.27 -2.72
N ILE A 33 1.82 2.67 -3.14
CA ILE A 33 1.44 1.29 -2.83
C ILE A 33 1.15 0.59 -4.16
N GLU A 34 1.67 -0.62 -4.33
CA GLU A 34 1.34 -1.50 -5.46
C GLU A 34 0.22 -2.44 -5.04
N SER A 35 -1.00 -2.13 -5.47
CA SER A 35 -2.23 -2.89 -5.17
C SER A 35 -2.96 -3.32 -6.44
N ASN A 36 -3.61 -4.48 -6.39
CA ASN A 36 -4.52 -4.96 -7.41
C ASN A 36 -5.73 -5.67 -6.77
N ILE A 37 -6.66 -6.18 -7.56
CA ILE A 37 -7.83 -6.90 -7.04
C ILE A 37 -7.38 -8.20 -6.35
N GLU A 38 -6.55 -8.99 -7.03
CA GLU A 38 -5.89 -10.18 -6.50
C GLU A 38 -4.45 -9.88 -6.09
N ALA A 39 -3.98 -10.55 -5.05
CA ALA A 39 -2.60 -10.47 -4.59
C ALA A 39 -1.62 -11.13 -5.57
N GLY A 40 -0.34 -10.78 -5.43
CA GLY A 40 0.75 -11.40 -6.16
C GLY A 40 0.87 -10.90 -7.60
N ASN A 41 1.42 -11.76 -8.44
CA ASN A 41 1.51 -11.54 -9.89
C ASN A 41 1.29 -12.85 -10.67
N GLN A 42 1.30 -12.73 -11.99
CA GLN A 42 1.23 -13.82 -12.94
C GLN A 42 2.12 -13.52 -14.15
N PRO A 43 2.70 -14.55 -14.81
CA PRO A 43 3.33 -14.36 -16.11
C PRO A 43 2.26 -14.09 -17.19
N ILE A 44 2.67 -13.51 -18.32
CA ILE A 44 1.80 -13.40 -19.51
C ILE A 44 1.78 -14.77 -20.22
N PRO A 45 0.63 -15.49 -20.23
CA PRO A 45 0.52 -16.77 -20.91
C PRO A 45 0.46 -16.61 -22.44
N ALA A 46 0.70 -17.69 -23.18
CA ALA A 46 0.51 -17.70 -24.64
C ALA A 46 -0.97 -17.52 -25.04
N ASP A 47 -1.88 -18.13 -24.27
CA ASP A 47 -3.32 -17.92 -24.38
C ASP A 47 -3.77 -16.88 -23.35
N LEU A 48 -4.07 -15.67 -23.81
CA LEU A 48 -4.47 -14.55 -22.95
C LEU A 48 -5.80 -14.78 -22.22
N SER A 49 -6.62 -15.74 -22.64
CA SER A 49 -7.85 -16.10 -21.93
C SER A 49 -7.56 -16.74 -20.55
N GLN A 50 -6.33 -17.21 -20.32
CA GLN A 50 -5.88 -17.79 -19.05
C GLN A 50 -5.41 -16.75 -18.03
N LEU A 51 -5.44 -15.45 -18.38
CA LEU A 51 -5.11 -14.40 -17.43
C LEU A 51 -6.13 -14.37 -16.29
N ARG A 52 -5.63 -14.43 -15.05
CA ARG A 52 -6.45 -14.15 -13.87
C ARG A 52 -6.81 -12.68 -13.85
N TYR A 53 -8.11 -12.38 -13.85
CA TYR A 53 -8.60 -11.02 -13.82
C TYR A 53 -8.14 -10.32 -12.53
N GLY A 54 -7.57 -9.11 -12.67
CA GLY A 54 -7.18 -8.32 -11.51
C GLY A 54 -5.93 -8.81 -10.77
N CYS A 55 -5.13 -9.69 -11.38
CA CYS A 55 -3.80 -10.05 -10.88
C CYS A 55 -2.71 -9.41 -11.76
N SER A 56 -1.67 -8.82 -11.15
CA SER A 56 -0.61 -8.09 -11.85
C SER A 56 0.18 -8.98 -12.82
N VAL A 57 0.59 -8.45 -13.97
CA VAL A 57 1.53 -9.13 -14.90
C VAL A 57 2.98 -8.65 -14.77
N THR A 58 3.24 -7.73 -13.84
CA THR A 58 4.56 -7.14 -13.58
C THR A 58 4.98 -7.43 -12.14
N ASP A 59 5.13 -6.40 -11.31
CA ASP A 59 5.47 -6.53 -9.90
C ASP A 59 4.27 -7.03 -9.09
N ALA A 60 4.57 -7.78 -8.03
CA ALA A 60 3.56 -8.40 -7.18
C ALA A 60 2.85 -7.35 -6.31
N CYS A 61 1.52 -7.40 -6.30
CA CYS A 61 0.69 -6.45 -5.56
C CYS A 61 0.10 -7.05 -4.28
N VAL A 62 -0.31 -6.18 -3.35
CA VAL A 62 -1.29 -6.57 -2.32
C VAL A 62 -2.69 -6.65 -2.92
N ASP A 63 -3.58 -7.46 -2.33
CA ASP A 63 -4.98 -7.54 -2.76
C ASP A 63 -5.83 -6.36 -2.27
N TRP A 64 -7.08 -6.33 -2.72
CA TRP A 64 -8.02 -5.28 -2.37
C TRP A 64 -8.33 -5.21 -0.86
N ALA A 65 -8.52 -6.36 -0.20
CA ALA A 65 -8.84 -6.40 1.22
C ALA A 65 -7.69 -5.85 2.09
N THR A 66 -6.45 -6.19 1.73
CA THR A 66 -5.24 -5.65 2.36
C THR A 66 -5.11 -4.15 2.10
N THR A 67 -5.38 -3.72 0.86
CA THR A 67 -5.36 -2.29 0.48
C THR A 67 -6.34 -1.47 1.31
N GLU A 68 -7.58 -1.96 1.43
CA GLU A 68 -8.61 -1.30 2.23
C GLU A 68 -8.19 -1.20 3.71
N THR A 69 -7.68 -2.30 4.26
CA THR A 69 -7.21 -2.36 5.65
C THR A 69 -6.09 -1.34 5.89
N MET A 70 -5.06 -1.36 5.05
CA MET A 70 -3.90 -0.45 5.12
C MET A 70 -4.32 1.03 5.13
N ILE A 71 -5.20 1.43 4.21
CA ILE A 71 -5.65 2.83 4.09
C ILE A 71 -6.51 3.23 5.30
N ARG A 72 -7.43 2.36 5.75
CA ARG A 72 -8.30 2.66 6.90
C ARG A 72 -7.51 2.77 8.20
N GLU A 73 -6.54 1.88 8.43
CA GLU A 73 -5.68 1.92 9.62
C GLU A 73 -4.81 3.18 9.68
N MET A 74 -4.18 3.55 8.55
CA MET A 74 -3.41 4.79 8.47
C MET A 74 -4.29 6.01 8.71
N ARG A 75 -5.48 6.07 8.09
CA ARG A 75 -6.45 7.14 8.32
C ARG A 75 -6.82 7.25 9.80
N ASP A 76 -7.20 6.14 10.43
CA ASP A 76 -7.66 6.14 11.82
C ASP A 76 -6.54 6.56 12.78
N THR A 77 -5.30 6.18 12.48
CA THR A 77 -4.11 6.57 13.24
C THR A 77 -3.76 8.06 13.06
N LEU A 78 -3.87 8.59 11.84
CA LEU A 78 -3.38 9.93 11.50
C LEU A 78 -4.45 11.02 11.52
N ARG A 79 -5.74 10.67 11.58
CA ARG A 79 -6.85 11.64 11.59
C ARG A 79 -6.62 12.78 12.61
N PRO A 80 -6.23 12.53 13.87
CA PRO A 80 -5.97 13.61 14.83
C PRO A 80 -4.75 14.46 14.46
N ASN A 81 -3.67 13.81 13.98
CA ASN A 81 -2.40 14.47 13.67
C ASN A 81 -2.50 15.35 12.42
N LEU A 82 -3.20 14.89 11.39
CA LEU A 82 -3.34 15.61 10.13
C LEU A 82 -4.27 16.81 10.29
N SER A 83 -5.35 16.71 11.09
CA SER A 83 -6.20 17.88 11.38
C SER A 83 -5.45 19.03 12.03
N LEU A 84 -4.44 18.73 12.86
CA LEU A 84 -3.60 19.76 13.50
C LEU A 84 -2.61 20.41 12.53
N ARG A 85 -2.22 19.73 11.45
CA ARG A 85 -1.31 20.28 10.43
C ARG A 85 -2.04 21.28 9.52
N SER A 86 -3.32 21.08 9.27
CA SER A 86 -4.14 21.97 8.42
C SER A 86 -4.46 23.31 9.10
N ALA A 87 -4.32 23.39 10.43
CA ALA A 87 -4.63 24.56 11.23
C ALA A 87 -3.40 25.47 11.50
N SER A 88 -2.23 25.09 11.00
CA SER A 88 -0.95 25.81 11.13
C SER A 88 -0.45 26.27 9.77
#